data_AF-A0A936IFA4-F1
#
_entry.id   AF-A0A936IFA4-F1
#
_cell.length_a   1.000
_cell.length_b   1.000
_cell.length_c   1.000
_cell.angle_alpha   90.00
_cell.angle_beta   90.00
_cell.angle_gamma   90.00
#
_symmetry.space_group_name_H-M   'P 1'
#
loop_
_entity.id
_entity.type
_entity.pdbx_description
1 polymer ?
#
loop_
_entity_poly.entity_id
_entity_poly.type
_entity_poly.pdbx_seq_one_letter_code
_entity_poly.pdbx_strand_id
1 'polypeptide(L)'
;MLRGLSAAVLGGCVVLGLLLSSGCVPELSLLGLGGDSIVAGAQETAEPSTPASEPSLADATSPSSDGASTFTPASLPLSTSVSGTVSGTGSYQRFEFGPGAPGDTWRVTANTPPLSASFVVVLLDERDELLYRRVLGSQDTLEHILRYAAGRVSVGIMPLAGSSGGSFDLRISRVVGSVPPPRPERVYLNFAGGSGVRVQNRAALSFPAFDAASLGSAYVGLTDEIKRGIVATVRADYAPYDVIIMTSDEGPLPSGSVAVLHFGGNDPRLLGLAAGVDLYNSQPGGVAVIYTDSFAPFAAMRLEPAEFASMIGNTASHELGHLLGLFHTRQPDDVMDTTGSAWDLVGEQTLGTAPLEPTVFAVGSQNAPAILAAAVGLSPTFEPPGKSAPVAKGSQALDPRRKIIIDIASRCGTCLELEEGE
;
A
#
# COMPACT_ATOMS: atom_id res chain seq x y z
N MET A 1 56.86 43.17 20.32
CA MET A 1 55.78 43.39 21.31
C MET A 1 54.47 43.42 20.55
N LEU A 2 53.40 42.84 21.12
CA LEU A 2 52.06 42.49 20.57
C LEU A 2 52.03 41.05 20.01
N ARG A 3 51.69 40.02 20.82
CA ARG A 3 50.34 39.55 21.21
C ARG A 3 49.51 39.20 19.96
N GLY A 4 49.15 37.96 19.63
CA GLY A 4 48.79 36.81 20.46
C GLY A 4 47.27 36.76 20.61
N LEU A 5 46.60 35.93 19.82
CA LEU A 5 45.23 35.45 20.07
C LEU A 5 44.92 34.26 19.14
N SER A 6 44.95 33.07 19.73
CA SER A 6 44.28 31.86 19.25
C SER A 6 42.79 31.98 19.55
N ALA A 7 41.95 31.59 18.60
CA ALA A 7 40.55 31.27 18.85
C ALA A 7 40.29 29.84 18.35
N ALA A 8 40.03 28.96 19.32
CA ALA A 8 39.62 27.59 19.09
C ALA A 8 38.17 27.55 18.62
N VAL A 9 37.90 26.80 17.56
CA VAL A 9 36.56 26.46 17.10
C VAL A 9 36.10 25.24 17.90
N LEU A 10 35.20 25.44 18.85
CA LEU A 10 34.44 24.38 19.51
C LEU A 10 33.22 24.06 18.64
N GLY A 11 33.33 22.99 17.85
CA GLY A 11 32.20 22.39 17.15
C GLY A 11 31.37 21.57 18.13
N GLY A 12 30.28 22.14 18.64
CA GLY A 12 29.24 21.40 19.35
C GLY A 12 28.23 20.84 18.36
N CYS A 13 28.26 19.52 18.11
CA CYS A 13 27.12 18.81 17.54
C CYS A 13 26.03 18.71 18.60
N VAL A 14 24.97 19.49 18.44
CA VAL A 14 23.71 19.28 19.18
C VAL A 14 22.91 18.24 18.40
N VAL A 15 22.93 16.99 18.85
CA VAL A 15 21.98 15.97 18.41
C VAL A 15 20.71 16.19 19.22
N LEU A 16 19.73 16.85 18.60
CA LEU A 16 18.40 17.01 19.18
C LEU A 16 17.64 15.70 18.94
N GLY A 17 17.60 14.83 19.95
CA GLY A 17 16.76 13.63 19.95
C GLY A 17 15.29 14.04 20.12
N LEU A 18 14.53 14.05 19.03
CA LEU A 18 13.07 14.06 19.10
C LEU A 18 12.60 12.65 19.43
N LEU A 19 12.21 12.42 20.68
CA LEU A 19 11.40 11.27 21.07
C LEU A 19 9.96 11.55 20.64
N LEU A 20 9.54 11.04 19.49
CA LEU A 20 8.13 10.96 19.13
C LEU A 20 7.57 9.65 19.70
N SER A 21 6.78 9.79 20.76
CA SER A 21 5.98 8.70 21.30
C SER A 21 4.94 8.27 20.25
N SER A 22 5.05 7.02 19.80
CA SER A 22 4.07 6.35 18.95
C SER A 22 2.75 6.17 19.70
N GLY A 23 1.78 7.02 19.39
CA GLY A 23 0.38 6.86 19.79
C GLY A 23 -0.50 7.29 18.64
N CYS A 24 -1.36 6.39 18.16
CA CYS A 24 -2.48 6.75 17.30
C CYS A 24 -3.34 7.79 18.04
N VAL A 25 -3.29 9.05 17.61
CA VAL A 25 -4.22 10.08 18.10
C VAL A 25 -5.39 10.11 17.11
N PRO A 26 -6.64 9.83 17.54
CA PRO A 26 -7.79 10.09 16.71
C PRO A 26 -7.97 11.61 16.57
N GLU A 27 -8.28 12.00 15.34
CA GLU A 27 -8.55 13.36 14.91
C GLU A 27 -9.70 13.97 15.76
N LEU A 28 -9.37 14.99 16.55
CA LEU A 28 -10.36 15.76 17.32
C LEU A 28 -10.88 16.88 16.42
N SER A 29 -12.16 16.77 16.04
CA SER A 29 -12.87 17.75 15.22
C SER A 29 -12.75 19.15 15.81
N LEU A 30 -12.17 20.07 15.03
CA LEU A 30 -12.06 21.48 15.37
C LEU A 30 -13.32 22.22 14.87
N LEU A 31 -14.20 22.59 15.79
CA LEU A 31 -15.23 23.62 15.57
C LEU A 31 -14.84 24.90 16.33
N GLY A 32 -14.87 26.02 15.61
CA GLY A 32 -15.43 27.27 16.12
C GLY A 32 -14.58 28.13 17.04
N LEU A 33 -14.04 29.19 16.43
CA LEU A 33 -13.49 30.43 17.00
C LEU A 33 -14.13 30.96 18.30
N GLY A 34 -13.28 31.49 19.20
CA GLY A 34 -13.67 32.58 20.10
C GLY A 34 -12.69 32.87 21.25
N GLY A 35 -11.99 34.01 21.19
CA GLY A 35 -11.74 34.86 22.37
C GLY A 35 -10.36 34.83 23.07
N ASP A 36 -9.55 35.86 22.77
CA ASP A 36 -8.77 36.74 23.66
C ASP A 36 -8.00 36.25 24.92
N SER A 37 -6.70 36.62 24.92
CA SER A 37 -5.93 37.31 25.97
C SER A 37 -5.19 36.55 27.10
N ILE A 38 -3.85 36.66 27.05
CA ILE A 38 -2.82 36.94 28.09
C ILE A 38 -2.84 36.17 29.44
N VAL A 39 -1.71 35.56 29.83
CA VAL A 39 -0.85 35.86 31.02
C VAL A 39 0.15 34.71 31.29
N ALA A 40 1.32 35.13 31.74
CA ALA A 40 2.57 34.43 32.00
C ALA A 40 2.56 33.32 33.07
N GLY A 41 3.55 32.42 32.92
CA GLY A 41 4.49 32.07 33.99
C GLY A 41 4.15 30.86 34.86
N ALA A 42 4.90 29.77 34.69
CA ALA A 42 5.21 28.87 35.80
C ALA A 42 6.51 28.11 35.55
N GLN A 43 7.22 27.93 36.66
CA GLN A 43 8.57 27.45 36.87
C GLN A 43 8.62 25.92 36.77
N GLU A 44 9.58 25.39 36.01
CA GLU A 44 9.83 23.95 35.91
C GLU A 44 10.83 23.52 37.00
N THR A 45 10.43 22.55 37.82
CA THR A 45 11.32 21.87 38.77
C THR A 45 11.60 20.48 38.21
N ALA A 46 12.87 20.20 37.93
CA ALA A 46 13.34 18.93 37.39
C ALA A 46 13.65 17.96 38.54
N GLU A 47 13.05 16.78 38.51
CA GLU A 47 13.55 15.59 39.21
C GLU A 47 14.10 14.58 38.19
N PRO A 48 15.15 13.81 38.56
CA PRO A 48 15.87 12.94 37.63
C PRO A 48 15.13 11.62 37.39
N SER A 49 14.83 11.31 36.13
CA SER A 49 14.28 10.02 35.72
C SER A 49 15.37 8.96 35.53
N THR A 50 15.15 7.82 36.17
CA THR A 50 15.86 6.54 36.01
C THR A 50 15.67 5.99 34.59
N PRO A 51 16.67 5.33 33.97
CA PRO A 51 16.55 4.85 32.60
C PRO A 51 15.49 3.75 32.48
N ALA A 52 14.53 3.96 31.57
CA ALA A 52 13.51 3.00 31.21
C ALA A 52 14.12 1.81 30.45
N SER A 53 13.83 0.61 30.93
CA SER A 53 14.08 -0.65 30.22
C SER A 53 13.28 -0.71 28.92
N GLU A 54 13.89 -1.17 27.84
CA GLU A 54 13.23 -1.42 26.56
C GLU A 54 12.03 -2.37 26.73
N PRO A 55 10.87 -2.06 26.10
CA PRO A 55 9.74 -2.97 26.14
C PRO A 55 10.03 -4.20 25.28
N SER A 56 10.20 -5.33 25.97
CA SER A 56 10.12 -6.67 25.38
C SER A 56 8.80 -6.82 24.64
N LEU A 57 8.85 -7.11 23.33
CA LEU A 57 7.76 -7.67 22.52
C LEU A 57 7.34 -9.02 23.13
N ALA A 58 6.47 -8.96 24.13
CA ALA A 58 5.85 -10.13 24.71
C ALA A 58 4.72 -10.60 23.78
N ASP A 59 4.72 -11.91 23.51
CA ASP A 59 3.72 -12.69 22.80
C ASP A 59 2.30 -12.11 22.90
N ALA A 60 1.79 -11.63 21.76
CA ALA A 60 0.36 -11.49 21.55
C ALA A 60 -0.24 -12.92 21.56
N THR A 61 -0.80 -13.31 22.69
CA THR A 61 -1.69 -14.47 22.82
C THR A 61 -2.63 -14.54 21.64
N SER A 62 -2.53 -15.62 20.86
CA SER A 62 -3.30 -15.84 19.64
C SER A 62 -4.80 -15.63 19.90
N PRO A 63 -5.47 -14.66 19.24
CA PRO A 63 -6.92 -14.57 19.32
C PRO A 63 -7.51 -15.85 18.72
N SER A 64 -8.30 -16.55 19.54
CA SER A 64 -9.05 -17.74 19.15
C SER A 64 -10.08 -17.38 18.06
N SER A 65 -9.85 -17.76 16.80
CA SER A 65 -10.84 -17.57 15.72
C SER A 65 -10.78 -18.58 14.55
N ASP A 66 -10.33 -19.81 14.75
CA ASP A 66 -10.43 -20.89 13.73
C ASP A 66 -11.82 -21.55 13.69
N GLY A 67 -12.89 -20.75 13.83
CA GLY A 67 -14.27 -21.20 13.65
C GLY A 67 -14.62 -21.43 12.18
N ALA A 68 -13.81 -22.21 11.45
CA ALA A 68 -14.11 -22.60 10.07
C ALA A 68 -15.34 -23.52 10.09
N SER A 69 -16.49 -22.97 9.71
CA SER A 69 -17.67 -23.79 9.45
C SER A 69 -17.55 -24.36 8.04
N THR A 70 -17.19 -25.64 7.94
CA THR A 70 -17.12 -26.36 6.66
C THR A 70 -18.50 -26.80 6.22
N PHE A 71 -18.96 -26.34 5.05
CA PHE A 71 -20.13 -26.91 4.38
C PHE A 71 -19.70 -28.11 3.53
N THR A 72 -20.45 -29.22 3.60
CA THR A 72 -20.14 -30.42 2.82
C THR A 72 -20.34 -30.14 1.31
N PRO A 73 -19.36 -30.40 0.43
CA PRO A 73 -19.34 -29.95 -0.98
C PRO A 73 -20.35 -30.61 -1.93
N ALA A 74 -21.30 -31.42 -1.43
CA ALA A 74 -22.30 -32.07 -2.26
C ALA A 74 -23.42 -31.08 -2.62
N SER A 75 -23.29 -30.45 -3.78
CA SER A 75 -24.21 -29.47 -4.39
C SER A 75 -24.56 -28.31 -3.46
N LEU A 76 -23.66 -27.32 -3.36
CA LEU A 76 -24.05 -26.08 -2.73
C LEU A 76 -25.26 -25.51 -3.46
N PRO A 77 -26.31 -25.12 -2.72
CA PRO A 77 -27.42 -24.40 -3.32
C PRO A 77 -26.86 -23.14 -3.99
N LEU A 78 -27.48 -22.72 -5.10
CA LEU A 78 -27.18 -21.47 -5.80
C LEU A 78 -27.16 -20.25 -4.87
N SER A 79 -27.76 -20.37 -3.68
CA SER A 79 -27.82 -19.34 -2.65
C SER A 79 -27.85 -19.99 -1.26
N THR A 80 -27.09 -19.45 -0.32
CA THR A 80 -27.10 -19.83 1.10
C THR A 80 -26.93 -18.59 1.98
N SER A 81 -27.35 -18.66 3.25
CA SER A 81 -27.15 -17.58 4.22
C SER A 81 -26.16 -18.02 5.29
N VAL A 82 -25.34 -17.09 5.75
CA VAL A 82 -24.45 -17.25 6.91
C VAL A 82 -24.65 -16.07 7.84
N SER A 83 -24.63 -16.34 9.14
CA SER A 83 -24.72 -15.30 10.17
C SER A 83 -23.71 -15.57 11.28
N GLY A 84 -23.30 -14.51 11.95
CA GLY A 84 -22.27 -14.59 12.99
C GLY A 84 -21.98 -13.25 13.63
N THR A 85 -20.94 -13.23 14.47
CA THR A 85 -20.43 -12.03 15.12
C THR A 85 -18.91 -12.01 15.07
N VAL A 86 -18.34 -10.87 14.73
CA VAL A 86 -16.90 -10.61 14.83
C VAL A 86 -16.70 -9.40 15.73
N SER A 87 -15.68 -9.43 16.59
CA SER A 87 -15.42 -8.34 17.53
C SER A 87 -13.94 -8.17 17.84
N GLY A 88 -13.50 -6.92 17.84
CA GLY A 88 -12.10 -6.56 18.08
C GLY A 88 -11.18 -6.73 16.87
N THR A 89 -10.04 -6.05 16.93
CA THR A 89 -9.02 -6.03 15.88
C THR A 89 -8.48 -7.43 15.60
N GLY A 90 -8.40 -7.80 14.31
CA GLY A 90 -7.87 -9.09 13.87
C GLY A 90 -8.83 -10.28 14.03
N SER A 91 -10.01 -10.10 14.63
CA SER A 91 -11.04 -11.14 14.64
C SER A 91 -11.62 -11.32 13.23
N TYR A 92 -11.88 -12.57 12.84
CA TYR A 92 -12.57 -12.87 11.60
C TYR A 92 -13.39 -14.16 11.71
N GLN A 93 -14.34 -14.35 10.80
CA GLN A 93 -14.99 -15.64 10.54
C GLN A 93 -14.79 -16.03 9.09
N ARG A 94 -14.72 -17.34 8.82
CA ARG A 94 -14.55 -17.88 7.47
C ARG A 94 -15.55 -19.01 7.21
N PHE A 95 -16.16 -18.97 6.03
CA PHE A 95 -17.14 -19.95 5.56
C PHE A 95 -16.69 -20.53 4.23
N GLU A 96 -16.70 -21.85 4.09
CA GLU A 96 -16.24 -22.54 2.88
C GLU A 96 -17.42 -22.96 1.99
N PHE A 97 -17.33 -22.63 0.70
CA PHE A 97 -18.38 -22.89 -0.29
C PHE A 97 -17.88 -23.76 -1.46
N GLY A 98 -16.93 -24.67 -1.21
CA GLY A 98 -16.52 -25.67 -2.21
C GLY A 98 -15.95 -25.07 -3.51
N PRO A 99 -15.86 -25.84 -4.59
CA PRO A 99 -15.15 -25.41 -5.80
C PRO A 99 -15.90 -24.34 -6.61
N GLY A 100 -15.12 -23.47 -7.24
CA GLY A 100 -15.56 -22.47 -8.21
C GLY A 100 -14.93 -22.68 -9.59
N ALA A 101 -15.74 -22.53 -10.64
CA ALA A 101 -15.28 -22.57 -12.03
C ALA A 101 -15.02 -21.14 -12.56
N PRO A 102 -14.10 -20.97 -13.53
CA PRO A 102 -13.95 -19.68 -14.20
C PRO A 102 -15.28 -19.23 -14.80
N GLY A 103 -15.62 -17.95 -14.59
CA GLY A 103 -16.88 -17.36 -15.03
C GLY A 103 -18.02 -17.48 -14.03
N ASP A 104 -17.88 -18.25 -12.94
CA ASP A 104 -18.81 -18.18 -11.82
C ASP A 104 -18.78 -16.76 -11.22
N THR A 105 -19.94 -16.13 -11.15
CA THR A 105 -20.16 -14.88 -10.41
C THR A 105 -20.58 -15.21 -8.98
N TRP A 106 -19.74 -14.84 -8.03
CA TRP A 106 -20.03 -14.89 -6.60
C TRP A 106 -20.58 -13.54 -6.16
N ARG A 107 -21.71 -13.57 -5.46
CA ARG A 107 -22.36 -12.37 -4.91
C ARG A 107 -22.59 -12.54 -3.42
N VAL A 108 -22.14 -11.57 -2.63
CA VAL A 108 -22.37 -11.48 -1.18
C VAL A 108 -23.15 -10.19 -0.88
N THR A 109 -24.30 -10.34 -0.24
CA THR A 109 -25.21 -9.23 0.12
C THR A 109 -25.69 -9.36 1.55
N ALA A 110 -25.99 -8.24 2.22
CA ALA A 110 -26.68 -8.27 3.50
C ALA A 110 -28.09 -8.89 3.37
N ASN A 111 -28.47 -9.77 4.31
CA ASN A 111 -29.86 -10.15 4.52
C ASN A 111 -30.60 -9.05 5.32
N THR A 112 -31.89 -9.27 5.58
CA THR A 112 -32.69 -8.41 6.47
C THR A 112 -32.85 -9.12 7.82
N PRO A 113 -32.54 -8.48 8.96
CA PRO A 113 -32.22 -7.05 9.15
C PRO A 113 -30.82 -6.65 8.65
N PRO A 114 -30.61 -5.36 8.35
CA PRO A 114 -29.32 -4.82 7.87
C PRO A 114 -28.15 -5.12 8.83
N LEU A 115 -26.94 -5.09 8.28
CA LEU A 115 -25.69 -5.29 9.02
C LEU A 115 -25.56 -4.29 10.18
N SER A 116 -25.09 -4.74 11.35
CA SER A 116 -24.96 -3.86 12.51
C SER A 116 -23.79 -2.89 12.42
N ALA A 117 -22.87 -3.10 11.47
CA ALA A 117 -21.69 -2.30 11.17
C ALA A 117 -21.24 -2.58 9.72
N SER A 118 -20.25 -1.84 9.23
CA SER A 118 -19.52 -2.21 8.01
C SER A 118 -18.46 -3.27 8.30
N PHE A 119 -18.29 -4.21 7.38
CA PHE A 119 -17.31 -5.30 7.50
C PHE A 119 -16.43 -5.35 6.27
N VAL A 120 -15.16 -5.76 6.44
CA VAL A 120 -14.36 -6.20 5.30
C VAL A 120 -14.78 -7.63 4.97
N VAL A 121 -15.16 -7.86 3.72
CA VAL A 121 -15.52 -9.17 3.18
C VAL A 121 -14.56 -9.53 2.06
N VAL A 122 -13.99 -10.73 2.14
CA VAL A 122 -13.05 -11.26 1.14
C VAL A 122 -13.54 -12.57 0.56
N LEU A 123 -13.13 -12.83 -0.68
CA LEU A 123 -13.14 -14.15 -1.29
C LEU A 123 -11.72 -14.69 -1.32
N LEU A 124 -11.53 -15.93 -0.87
CA LEU A 124 -10.23 -16.62 -0.85
C LEU A 124 -10.32 -17.97 -1.58
N ASP A 125 -9.24 -18.38 -2.23
CA ASP A 125 -9.13 -19.69 -2.90
C ASP A 125 -8.70 -20.84 -1.96
N GLU A 126 -8.41 -22.02 -2.50
CA GLU A 126 -7.96 -23.19 -1.72
C GLU A 126 -6.58 -23.05 -1.08
N ARG A 127 -5.78 -22.08 -1.54
CA ARG A 127 -4.46 -21.72 -1.01
C ARG A 127 -4.52 -20.51 -0.08
N ASP A 128 -5.73 -20.05 0.25
CA ASP A 128 -6.00 -18.82 0.97
C ASP A 128 -5.43 -17.58 0.23
N GLU A 129 -5.36 -17.63 -1.10
CA GLU A 129 -5.03 -16.48 -1.94
C GLU A 129 -6.26 -15.60 -2.15
N LEU A 130 -6.07 -14.27 -2.06
CA LEU A 130 -7.11 -13.26 -2.24
C LEU A 130 -7.63 -13.25 -3.67
N LEU A 131 -8.92 -13.57 -3.81
CA LEU A 131 -9.66 -13.48 -5.07
C LEU A 131 -10.29 -12.10 -5.23
N TYR A 132 -10.89 -11.58 -4.16
CA TYR A 132 -11.59 -10.30 -4.15
C TYR A 132 -11.74 -9.77 -2.72
N ARG A 133 -11.83 -8.45 -2.56
CA ARG A 133 -12.07 -7.77 -1.29
C ARG A 133 -13.09 -6.64 -1.50
N ARG A 134 -13.93 -6.41 -0.49
CA ARG A 134 -14.78 -5.22 -0.42
C ARG A 134 -15.18 -4.89 1.02
N VAL A 135 -15.29 -3.62 1.36
CA VAL A 135 -16.04 -3.19 2.55
C VAL A 135 -17.54 -3.22 2.25
N LEU A 136 -18.31 -3.97 3.05
CA LEU A 136 -19.75 -4.08 2.94
C LEU A 136 -20.45 -3.42 4.13
N GLY A 137 -21.22 -2.37 3.86
CA GLY A 137 -22.31 -1.89 4.68
C GLY A 137 -23.65 -2.51 4.29
N SER A 138 -24.73 -1.98 4.84
CA SER A 138 -26.07 -2.59 4.74
C SER A 138 -26.71 -2.57 3.34
N GLN A 139 -26.24 -1.69 2.45
CA GLN A 139 -26.74 -1.55 1.08
C GLN A 139 -25.73 -2.02 0.03
N ASP A 140 -24.54 -2.42 0.47
CA ASP A 140 -23.45 -2.76 -0.42
C ASP A 140 -23.54 -4.22 -0.87
N THR A 141 -22.87 -4.51 -1.98
CA THR A 141 -22.79 -5.85 -2.56
C THR A 141 -21.36 -6.12 -3.00
N LEU A 142 -20.81 -7.27 -2.58
CA LEU A 142 -19.62 -7.82 -3.20
C LEU A 142 -20.09 -8.66 -4.38
N GLU A 143 -19.61 -8.35 -5.58
CA GLU A 143 -19.84 -9.14 -6.78
C GLU A 143 -18.51 -9.39 -7.48
N HIS A 144 -18.19 -10.66 -7.70
CA HIS A 144 -16.89 -11.06 -8.25
C HIS A 144 -17.05 -12.20 -9.25
N ILE A 145 -16.47 -12.05 -10.43
CA ILE A 145 -16.40 -13.13 -11.43
C ILE A 145 -15.05 -13.83 -11.32
N LEU A 146 -15.06 -15.11 -10.99
CA LEU A 146 -13.84 -15.91 -10.92
C LEU A 146 -13.14 -15.94 -12.27
N ARG A 147 -11.84 -15.61 -12.27
CA ARG A 147 -11.00 -15.59 -13.48
C ARG A 147 -10.33 -16.93 -13.75
N TYR A 148 -10.17 -17.75 -12.72
CA TYR A 148 -9.56 -19.06 -12.75
C TYR A 148 -10.38 -20.05 -11.93
N ALA A 149 -10.09 -21.34 -12.11
CA ALA A 149 -10.71 -22.38 -11.31
C ALA A 149 -10.13 -22.33 -9.90
N ALA A 150 -10.99 -22.50 -8.91
CA ALA A 150 -10.60 -22.65 -7.52
C ALA A 150 -11.16 -23.98 -7.01
N GLY A 151 -10.30 -24.85 -6.50
CA GLY A 151 -10.71 -26.07 -5.81
C GLY A 151 -11.57 -25.79 -4.57
N ARG A 152 -11.45 -24.60 -3.98
CA ARG A 152 -12.30 -24.11 -2.90
C ARG A 152 -12.44 -22.59 -2.98
N VAL A 153 -13.65 -22.07 -2.80
CA VAL A 153 -13.93 -20.66 -2.54
C VAL A 153 -14.40 -20.53 -1.10
N SER A 154 -13.83 -19.59 -0.37
CA SER A 154 -14.29 -19.25 0.97
C SER A 154 -14.60 -17.75 1.08
N VAL A 155 -15.55 -17.40 1.95
CA VAL A 155 -15.86 -16.01 2.30
C VAL A 155 -15.31 -15.75 3.69
N GLY A 156 -14.42 -14.77 3.79
CA GLY A 156 -13.92 -14.23 5.05
C GLY A 156 -14.65 -12.94 5.42
N ILE A 157 -15.00 -12.75 6.69
CA ILE A 157 -15.61 -11.54 7.23
C ILE A 157 -14.80 -11.07 8.44
N MET A 158 -14.41 -9.80 8.47
CA MET A 158 -13.75 -9.17 9.62
C MET A 158 -14.29 -7.76 9.88
N PRO A 159 -14.15 -7.22 11.11
CA PRO A 159 -14.43 -5.82 11.37
C PRO A 159 -13.54 -4.91 10.52
N LEU A 160 -14.07 -3.74 10.13
CA LEU A 160 -13.24 -2.65 9.63
C LEU A 160 -12.19 -2.26 10.68
N ALA A 161 -10.98 -1.84 10.27
CA ALA A 161 -10.00 -1.38 11.24
C ALA A 161 -10.55 -0.20 12.06
N GLY A 162 -10.33 -0.20 13.37
CA GLY A 162 -10.90 0.78 14.29
C GLY A 162 -12.37 0.54 14.68
N SER A 163 -13.06 -0.41 14.04
CA SER A 163 -14.41 -0.82 14.43
C SER A 163 -14.37 -1.82 15.60
N SER A 164 -15.38 -1.75 16.48
CA SER A 164 -15.60 -2.76 17.52
C SER A 164 -16.13 -4.09 16.96
N GLY A 165 -16.53 -4.11 15.69
CA GLY A 165 -17.19 -5.24 15.04
C GLY A 165 -18.71 -5.23 15.25
N GLY A 166 -19.34 -6.39 15.11
CA GLY A 166 -20.79 -6.52 15.17
C GLY A 166 -21.31 -7.86 14.69
N SER A 167 -22.64 -7.98 14.63
CA SER A 167 -23.34 -9.11 14.04
C SER A 167 -23.55 -8.89 12.55
N PHE A 168 -23.41 -9.97 11.78
CA PHE A 168 -23.71 -10.00 10.35
C PHE A 168 -24.70 -11.12 10.02
N ASP A 169 -25.51 -10.89 8.99
CA ASP A 169 -26.30 -11.90 8.30
C ASP A 169 -26.17 -11.63 6.80
N LEU A 170 -25.49 -12.53 6.10
CA LEU A 170 -25.11 -12.39 4.70
C LEU A 170 -25.72 -13.51 3.88
N ARG A 171 -26.20 -13.16 2.68
CA ARG A 171 -26.53 -14.11 1.63
C ARG A 171 -25.38 -14.22 0.65
N ILE A 172 -24.95 -15.44 0.40
CA ILE A 172 -23.94 -15.79 -0.60
C ILE A 172 -24.66 -16.53 -1.71
N SER A 173 -24.50 -16.07 -2.94
CA SER A 173 -25.05 -16.72 -4.12
C SER A 173 -24.01 -16.85 -5.21
N ARG A 174 -24.22 -17.84 -6.07
CA ARG A 174 -23.36 -18.16 -7.21
C ARG A 174 -24.20 -18.26 -8.46
N VAL A 175 -23.74 -17.64 -9.55
CA VAL A 175 -24.35 -17.73 -10.88
C VAL A 175 -23.27 -18.11 -11.88
N VAL A 176 -23.56 -19.07 -12.77
CA VAL A 176 -22.63 -19.43 -13.85
C VAL A 176 -22.64 -18.36 -14.93
N GLY A 177 -21.46 -17.88 -15.32
CA GLY A 177 -21.28 -16.86 -16.34
C GLY A 177 -20.06 -17.12 -17.22
N SER A 178 -19.49 -16.05 -17.77
CA SER A 178 -18.29 -16.10 -18.61
C SER A 178 -17.17 -15.28 -18.00
N VAL A 179 -15.92 -15.73 -18.15
CA VAL A 179 -14.74 -14.97 -17.75
C VAL A 179 -14.59 -13.74 -18.68
N PRO A 180 -14.63 -12.50 -18.17
CA PRO A 180 -14.30 -11.35 -19.00
C PRO A 180 -12.81 -11.41 -19.39
N PRO A 181 -12.43 -10.96 -20.60
CA PRO A 181 -11.02 -10.93 -20.99
C PRO A 181 -10.25 -9.93 -20.10
N PRO A 182 -8.92 -10.11 -19.94
CA PRO A 182 -8.07 -9.07 -19.39
C PRO A 182 -8.12 -7.79 -20.22
N ARG A 183 -7.78 -6.66 -19.60
CA ARG A 183 -7.83 -5.32 -20.17
C ARG A 183 -6.44 -4.68 -20.10
N PRO A 184 -5.67 -4.71 -21.19
CA PRO A 184 -4.35 -4.09 -21.22
C PRO A 184 -4.40 -2.63 -20.77
N GLU A 185 -3.35 -2.18 -20.09
CA GLU A 185 -3.30 -0.82 -19.55
C GLU A 185 -2.15 -0.01 -20.14
N ARG A 186 -2.39 1.29 -20.31
CA ARG A 186 -1.37 2.26 -20.68
C ARG A 186 -1.10 3.15 -19.49
N VAL A 187 0.16 3.26 -19.08
CA VAL A 187 0.54 4.05 -17.92
C VAL A 187 1.47 5.17 -18.36
N TYR A 188 1.21 6.38 -17.85
CA TYR A 188 2.01 7.56 -18.13
C TYR A 188 2.65 8.09 -16.85
N LEU A 189 3.99 8.01 -16.79
CA LEU A 189 4.80 8.55 -15.72
C LEU A 189 5.07 10.04 -15.98
N ASN A 190 4.31 10.90 -15.29
CA ASN A 190 4.33 12.35 -15.48
C ASN A 190 5.32 13.04 -14.53
N PHE A 191 6.49 13.39 -15.06
CA PHE A 191 7.50 14.19 -14.38
C PHE A 191 7.42 15.70 -14.69
N ALA A 192 6.53 16.11 -15.59
CA ALA A 192 6.42 17.50 -16.04
C ALA A 192 5.69 18.42 -15.04
N GLY A 193 5.26 17.87 -13.91
CA GLY A 193 4.46 18.56 -12.89
C GLY A 193 2.96 18.42 -13.12
N GLY A 194 2.18 19.09 -12.28
CA GLY A 194 0.72 18.99 -12.30
C GLY A 194 0.06 20.22 -11.69
N SER A 195 -1.15 20.52 -12.16
CA SER A 195 -1.99 21.57 -11.59
C SER A 195 -3.39 21.02 -11.36
N GLY A 196 -3.92 21.20 -10.15
CA GLY A 196 -5.26 20.72 -9.79
C GLY A 196 -5.39 19.19 -9.82
N VAL A 197 -4.30 18.45 -9.59
CA VAL A 197 -4.30 16.99 -9.53
C VAL A 197 -5.09 16.54 -8.32
N ARG A 198 -6.14 15.74 -8.52
CA ARG A 198 -6.97 15.20 -7.44
C ARG A 198 -6.80 13.69 -7.40
N VAL A 199 -6.53 13.19 -6.21
CA VAL A 199 -6.46 11.76 -5.91
C VAL A 199 -7.39 11.54 -4.73
N GLN A 200 -8.37 10.64 -4.91
CA GLN A 200 -9.46 10.42 -3.94
C GLN A 200 -10.20 11.72 -3.56
N ASN A 201 -10.64 11.80 -2.30
CA ASN A 201 -11.32 12.94 -1.69
C ASN A 201 -10.36 14.04 -1.20
N ARG A 202 -9.06 13.98 -1.55
CA ARG A 202 -8.09 15.00 -1.12
C ARG A 202 -8.25 16.30 -1.89
N ALA A 203 -7.79 17.38 -1.26
CA ALA A 203 -7.68 18.69 -1.91
C ALA A 203 -6.79 18.58 -3.16
N ALA A 204 -7.12 19.38 -4.18
CA ALA A 204 -6.36 19.39 -5.42
C ALA A 204 -4.92 19.86 -5.17
N LEU A 205 -3.96 19.13 -5.72
CA LEU A 205 -2.53 19.36 -5.59
C LEU A 205 -1.99 20.06 -6.84
N SER A 206 -1.01 20.93 -6.63
CA SER A 206 -0.23 21.52 -7.71
C SER A 206 1.24 21.49 -7.33
N PHE A 207 2.09 21.05 -8.24
CA PHE A 207 3.53 20.90 -8.03
C PHE A 207 4.29 21.17 -9.34
N PRO A 208 5.53 21.68 -9.24
CA PRO A 208 6.38 21.89 -10.41
C PRO A 208 6.80 20.56 -11.03
N ALA A 209 7.53 20.62 -12.14
CA ALA A 209 8.23 19.47 -12.68
C ALA A 209 9.19 18.87 -11.63
N PHE A 210 9.35 17.55 -11.67
CA PHE A 210 10.25 16.84 -10.77
C PHE A 210 11.70 17.32 -10.95
N ASP A 211 12.33 17.68 -9.84
CA ASP A 211 13.73 18.11 -9.76
C ASP A 211 14.42 17.37 -8.61
N ALA A 212 15.46 16.58 -8.93
CA ALA A 212 16.22 15.84 -7.94
C ALA A 212 16.90 16.73 -6.89
N ALA A 213 17.07 18.03 -7.16
CA ALA A 213 17.55 18.97 -6.14
C ALA A 213 16.64 19.03 -4.90
N SER A 214 15.34 18.72 -5.01
CA SER A 214 14.43 18.68 -3.85
C SER A 214 14.73 17.50 -2.91
N LEU A 215 15.39 16.45 -3.42
CA LEU A 215 15.82 15.29 -2.62
C LEU A 215 17.04 15.62 -1.74
N GLY A 216 17.77 16.69 -2.03
CA GLY A 216 18.94 17.12 -1.26
C GLY A 216 20.11 17.57 -2.14
N SER A 217 21.10 18.26 -1.54
CA SER A 217 22.22 18.86 -2.26
C SER A 217 23.11 17.86 -3.00
N ALA A 218 23.13 16.59 -2.56
CA ALA A 218 23.88 15.51 -3.20
C ALA A 218 23.31 15.12 -4.58
N TYR A 219 22.04 15.45 -4.86
CA TYR A 219 21.34 15.04 -6.09
C TYR A 219 21.11 16.19 -7.08
N VAL A 220 21.67 17.37 -6.81
CA VAL A 220 21.61 18.52 -7.74
C VAL A 220 22.25 18.15 -9.07
N GLY A 221 21.50 18.33 -10.16
CA GLY A 221 21.95 18.01 -11.52
C GLY A 221 21.80 16.53 -11.91
N LEU A 222 21.22 15.69 -11.04
CA LEU A 222 21.02 14.25 -11.30
C LEU A 222 19.58 13.89 -11.68
N THR A 223 18.74 14.89 -12.00
CA THR A 223 17.32 14.70 -12.32
C THR A 223 17.10 13.67 -13.43
N ASP A 224 17.80 13.78 -14.56
CA ASP A 224 17.62 12.84 -15.69
C ASP A 224 18.12 11.42 -15.38
N GLU A 225 19.14 11.29 -14.52
CA GLU A 225 19.63 9.99 -14.09
C GLU A 225 18.60 9.29 -13.20
N ILE A 226 18.07 10.02 -12.21
CA ILE A 226 17.07 9.49 -11.29
C ILE A 226 15.77 9.14 -12.02
N LYS A 227 15.27 10.00 -12.91
CA LYS A 227 14.09 9.70 -13.73
C LYS A 227 14.27 8.42 -14.55
N ARG A 228 15.42 8.25 -15.21
CA ARG A 228 15.70 7.02 -15.98
C ARG A 228 15.69 5.78 -15.09
N GLY A 229 16.25 5.86 -13.88
CA GLY A 229 16.23 4.76 -12.92
C GLY A 229 14.81 4.42 -12.44
N ILE A 230 13.98 5.42 -12.15
CA ILE A 230 12.56 5.23 -11.80
C ILE A 230 11.83 4.51 -12.93
N VAL A 231 11.93 5.04 -14.16
CA VAL A 231 11.28 4.45 -15.34
C VAL A 231 11.76 3.01 -15.59
N ALA A 232 13.05 2.75 -15.44
CA ALA A 232 13.62 1.41 -15.61
C ALA A 232 13.06 0.42 -14.57
N THR A 233 12.93 0.84 -13.32
CA THR A 233 12.37 0.04 -12.22
C THR A 233 10.93 -0.35 -12.51
N VAL A 234 10.06 0.64 -12.78
CA VAL A 234 8.64 0.40 -13.09
C VAL A 234 8.48 -0.48 -14.34
N ARG A 235 9.28 -0.24 -15.39
CA ARG A 235 9.27 -1.08 -16.60
C ARG A 235 9.68 -2.52 -16.30
N ALA A 236 10.66 -2.75 -15.43
CA ALA A 236 11.11 -4.08 -15.09
C ALA A 236 10.04 -4.87 -14.33
N ASP A 237 9.41 -4.26 -13.33
CA ASP A 237 8.37 -4.90 -12.51
C ASP A 237 7.17 -5.35 -13.36
N TYR A 238 6.75 -4.48 -14.28
CA TYR A 238 5.55 -4.73 -15.10
C TYR A 238 5.83 -5.37 -16.47
N ALA A 239 7.10 -5.65 -16.81
CA ALA A 239 7.48 -6.27 -18.08
C ALA A 239 6.71 -7.56 -18.42
N PRO A 240 6.37 -8.46 -17.46
CA PRO A 240 5.61 -9.68 -17.75
C PRO A 240 4.16 -9.47 -18.18
N TYR A 241 3.60 -8.28 -17.99
CA TYR A 241 2.17 -8.01 -18.14
C TYR A 241 1.89 -7.08 -19.33
N ASP A 242 0.67 -7.10 -19.86
CA ASP A 242 0.28 -6.23 -20.99
C ASP A 242 0.03 -4.79 -20.51
N VAL A 243 1.11 -4.16 -20.07
CA VAL A 243 1.17 -2.80 -19.52
C VAL A 243 2.21 -2.02 -20.31
N ILE A 244 1.78 -0.92 -20.92
CA ILE A 244 2.67 -0.05 -21.70
C ILE A 244 3.05 1.17 -20.85
N ILE A 245 4.32 1.22 -20.41
CA ILE A 245 4.86 2.33 -19.62
C ILE A 245 5.46 3.41 -20.52
N MET A 246 4.91 4.62 -20.45
CA MET A 246 5.35 5.83 -21.16
C MET A 246 5.74 6.91 -20.14
N THR A 247 6.47 7.95 -20.57
CA THR A 247 6.82 9.08 -19.70
C THR A 247 6.72 10.43 -20.40
N SER A 248 6.52 11.48 -19.62
CA SER A 248 6.51 12.87 -20.11
C SER A 248 7.81 13.33 -20.76
N ASP A 249 8.93 12.66 -20.48
CA ASP A 249 10.20 12.96 -21.13
C ASP A 249 10.29 12.35 -22.55
N GLU A 250 9.47 11.34 -22.86
CA GLU A 250 9.42 10.66 -24.17
C GLU A 250 8.34 11.26 -25.09
N GLY A 251 7.37 11.99 -24.56
CA GLY A 251 6.31 12.63 -25.35
C GLY A 251 5.16 13.16 -24.48
N PRO A 252 4.17 13.82 -25.10
CA PRO A 252 3.00 14.32 -24.39
C PRO A 252 2.12 13.17 -23.87
N LEU A 253 1.25 13.47 -22.90
CA LEU A 253 0.22 12.55 -22.44
C LEU A 253 -0.60 12.06 -23.66
N PRO A 254 -0.68 10.75 -23.89
CA PRO A 254 -1.44 10.24 -25.02
C PRO A 254 -2.94 10.51 -24.89
N SER A 255 -3.64 10.53 -26.03
CA SER A 255 -5.09 10.49 -26.03
C SER A 255 -5.63 9.11 -25.62
N GLY A 256 -6.87 9.08 -25.11
CA GLY A 256 -7.55 7.88 -24.65
C GLY A 256 -7.45 7.68 -23.13
N SER A 257 -7.90 6.52 -22.65
CA SER A 257 -7.76 6.14 -21.24
C SER A 257 -6.31 5.71 -20.96
N VAL A 258 -5.70 6.31 -19.95
CA VAL A 258 -4.31 6.11 -19.54
C VAL A 258 -4.22 6.35 -18.05
N ALA A 259 -3.76 5.38 -17.27
CA ALA A 259 -3.42 5.60 -15.88
C ALA A 259 -2.25 6.59 -15.75
N VAL A 260 -2.35 7.58 -14.87
CA VAL A 260 -1.33 8.64 -14.73
C VAL A 260 -0.71 8.61 -13.34
N LEU A 261 0.61 8.40 -13.28
CA LEU A 261 1.40 8.53 -12.07
C LEU A 261 2.12 9.88 -12.11
N HIS A 262 1.75 10.79 -11.22
CA HIS A 262 2.38 12.10 -11.10
C HIS A 262 3.53 12.06 -10.10
N PHE A 263 4.66 12.68 -10.46
CA PHE A 263 5.84 12.79 -9.59
C PHE A 263 6.00 14.24 -9.14
N GLY A 264 5.72 14.50 -7.85
CA GLY A 264 5.84 15.83 -7.27
C GLY A 264 5.04 16.02 -5.98
N GLY A 265 5.29 17.15 -5.31
CA GLY A 265 4.61 17.53 -4.09
C GLY A 265 5.16 16.82 -2.84
N ASN A 266 4.53 17.11 -1.71
CA ASN A 266 4.95 16.68 -0.39
C ASN A 266 3.73 16.24 0.43
N ASP A 267 3.86 15.10 1.11
CA ASP A 267 2.99 14.68 2.21
C ASP A 267 3.88 14.16 3.35
N PRO A 268 3.86 14.79 4.54
CA PRO A 268 4.76 14.41 5.63
C PRO A 268 4.49 12.99 6.19
N ARG A 269 3.42 12.32 5.75
CA ARG A 269 3.03 10.99 6.22
C ARG A 269 3.14 9.93 5.14
N LEU A 270 3.12 10.31 3.87
CA LEU A 270 3.01 9.39 2.73
C LEU A 270 4.12 9.59 1.70
N LEU A 271 4.57 8.48 1.11
CA LEU A 271 5.46 8.48 -0.06
C LEU A 271 4.70 8.43 -1.39
N GLY A 272 3.51 7.82 -1.38
CA GLY A 272 2.64 7.71 -2.54
C GLY A 272 1.17 7.60 -2.13
N LEU A 273 0.29 7.85 -3.11
CA LEU A 273 -1.14 7.65 -3.00
C LEU A 273 -1.78 7.38 -4.35
N ALA A 274 -2.41 6.23 -4.50
CA ALA A 274 -3.29 5.88 -5.61
C ALA A 274 -4.74 6.32 -5.38
N ALA A 275 -5.50 6.52 -6.46
CA ALA A 275 -6.92 6.89 -6.39
C ALA A 275 -7.80 5.79 -5.77
N GLY A 276 -7.36 4.55 -5.79
CA GLY A 276 -8.15 3.39 -5.37
C GLY A 276 -7.45 2.08 -5.71
N VAL A 277 -8.07 0.96 -5.33
CA VAL A 277 -7.69 -0.37 -5.83
C VAL A 277 -8.62 -0.77 -6.98
N ASP A 278 -8.14 -0.75 -8.22
CA ASP A 278 -8.97 -1.09 -9.39
C ASP A 278 -8.83 -2.56 -9.78
N LEU A 279 -9.60 -3.41 -9.11
CA LEU A 279 -9.61 -4.85 -9.36
C LEU A 279 -10.00 -5.16 -10.82
N TYR A 280 -9.11 -5.86 -11.51
CA TYR A 280 -9.23 -6.26 -12.92
C TYR A 280 -9.23 -5.12 -13.92
N ASN A 281 -8.62 -3.98 -13.58
CA ASN A 281 -8.58 -2.79 -14.45
C ASN A 281 -9.99 -2.43 -14.94
N SER A 282 -10.94 -2.40 -13.99
CA SER A 282 -12.36 -2.22 -14.26
C SER A 282 -12.69 -0.78 -14.67
N GLN A 283 -11.89 0.18 -14.17
CA GLN A 283 -11.95 1.62 -14.37
C GLN A 283 -10.58 2.13 -14.89
N PRO A 284 -10.24 1.89 -16.17
CA PRO A 284 -8.96 2.32 -16.71
C PRO A 284 -8.82 3.84 -16.64
N GLY A 285 -7.60 4.33 -16.48
CA GLY A 285 -7.34 5.78 -16.36
C GLY A 285 -7.24 6.32 -14.94
N GLY A 286 -6.96 5.45 -13.96
CA GLY A 286 -6.72 5.85 -12.58
C GLY A 286 -5.54 6.83 -12.42
N VAL A 287 -5.53 7.56 -11.31
CA VAL A 287 -4.48 8.56 -11.02
C VAL A 287 -3.77 8.18 -9.73
N ALA A 288 -2.45 8.33 -9.70
CA ALA A 288 -1.65 8.24 -8.48
C ALA A 288 -0.67 9.42 -8.39
N VAL A 289 -0.24 9.74 -7.16
CA VAL A 289 0.81 10.73 -6.89
C VAL A 289 1.92 10.06 -6.09
N ILE A 290 3.15 10.26 -6.54
CA ILE A 290 4.37 9.93 -5.80
C ILE A 290 4.91 11.27 -5.26
N TYR A 291 4.88 11.43 -3.94
CA TYR A 291 5.26 12.66 -3.25
C TYR A 291 6.78 12.77 -3.18
N THR A 292 7.41 13.19 -4.28
CA THR A 292 8.87 13.16 -4.40
C THR A 292 9.60 13.99 -3.34
N ASP A 293 9.01 15.08 -2.85
CA ASP A 293 9.64 15.91 -1.82
C ASP A 293 9.61 15.23 -0.44
N SER A 294 8.68 14.27 -0.22
CA SER A 294 8.63 13.44 0.99
C SER A 294 9.85 12.52 1.12
N PHE A 295 10.62 12.33 0.04
CA PHE A 295 11.83 11.52 0.08
C PHE A 295 13.08 12.29 0.56
N ALA A 296 13.03 13.63 0.65
CA ALA A 296 14.20 14.43 1.05
C ALA A 296 14.87 13.98 2.37
N PRO A 297 14.14 13.52 3.42
CA PRO A 297 14.76 12.98 4.63
C PRO A 297 15.67 11.76 4.40
N PHE A 298 15.43 10.95 3.36
CA PHE A 298 16.26 9.79 3.03
C PHE A 298 17.64 10.17 2.47
N ALA A 299 17.91 11.44 2.16
CA ALA A 299 19.26 11.90 1.84
C ALA A 299 20.28 11.59 2.96
N ALA A 300 19.82 11.48 4.21
CA ALA A 300 20.63 11.08 5.35
C ALA A 300 21.20 9.64 5.21
N MET A 301 20.55 8.77 4.42
CA MET A 301 21.05 7.42 4.10
C MET A 301 22.23 7.44 3.14
N ARG A 302 22.49 8.57 2.47
CA ARG A 302 23.57 8.73 1.47
C ARG A 302 23.50 7.64 0.39
N LEU A 303 22.31 7.47 -0.17
CA LEU A 303 22.08 6.56 -1.28
C LEU A 303 22.80 7.06 -2.53
N GLU A 304 23.29 6.14 -3.35
CA GLU A 304 23.71 6.45 -4.70
C GLU A 304 22.49 6.84 -5.55
N PRO A 305 22.65 7.59 -6.65
CA PRO A 305 21.52 8.04 -7.48
C PRO A 305 20.65 6.88 -7.98
N ALA A 306 21.26 5.75 -8.33
CA ALA A 306 20.55 4.54 -8.75
C ALA A 306 19.75 3.88 -7.61
N GLU A 307 20.28 3.88 -6.39
CA GLU A 307 19.60 3.38 -5.19
C GLU A 307 18.38 4.26 -4.86
N PHE A 308 18.54 5.58 -4.93
CA PHE A 308 17.45 6.54 -4.71
C PHE A 308 16.37 6.42 -5.79
N ALA A 309 16.77 6.26 -7.05
CA ALA A 309 15.85 6.04 -8.16
C ALA A 309 15.06 4.72 -8.00
N SER A 310 15.70 3.66 -7.49
CA SER A 310 15.03 2.38 -7.21
C SER A 310 14.01 2.54 -6.09
N MET A 311 14.34 3.27 -5.02
CA MET A 311 13.40 3.59 -3.93
C MET A 311 12.15 4.30 -4.43
N ILE A 312 12.29 5.35 -5.25
CA ILE A 312 11.14 6.06 -5.84
C ILE A 312 10.41 5.18 -6.87
N GLY A 313 11.15 4.39 -7.64
CA GLY A 313 10.60 3.45 -8.62
C GLY A 313 9.74 2.37 -7.99
N ASN A 314 10.19 1.77 -6.90
CA ASN A 314 9.44 0.78 -6.12
C ASN A 314 8.15 1.38 -5.55
N THR A 315 8.19 2.61 -5.00
CA THR A 315 6.97 3.32 -4.59
C THR A 315 6.03 3.55 -5.78
N ALA A 316 6.54 3.96 -6.95
CA ALA A 316 5.71 4.11 -8.14
C ALA A 316 5.07 2.78 -8.58
N SER A 317 5.83 1.68 -8.53
CA SER A 317 5.34 0.33 -8.83
C SER A 317 4.26 -0.12 -7.84
N HIS A 318 4.39 0.22 -6.55
CA HIS A 318 3.40 -0.01 -5.50
C HIS A 318 2.08 0.70 -5.81
N GLU A 319 2.14 2.02 -6.08
CA GLU A 319 0.93 2.78 -6.39
C GLU A 319 0.27 2.33 -7.70
N LEU A 320 1.06 1.96 -8.72
CA LEU A 320 0.53 1.33 -9.93
C LEU A 320 -0.13 -0.03 -9.61
N GLY A 321 0.40 -0.77 -8.64
CA GLY A 321 -0.17 -2.03 -8.19
C GLY A 321 -1.60 -1.87 -7.71
N HIS A 322 -1.88 -0.82 -6.91
CA HIS A 322 -3.25 -0.47 -6.52
C HIS A 322 -4.14 -0.19 -7.72
N LEU A 323 -3.70 0.66 -8.66
CA LEU A 323 -4.45 0.94 -9.88
C LEU A 323 -4.67 -0.29 -10.78
N LEU A 324 -4.03 -1.42 -10.49
CA LEU A 324 -4.19 -2.69 -11.20
C LEU A 324 -4.78 -3.81 -10.33
N GLY A 325 -5.30 -3.47 -9.15
CA GLY A 325 -6.07 -4.38 -8.31
C GLY A 325 -5.30 -5.07 -7.19
N LEU A 326 -4.08 -4.61 -6.89
CA LEU A 326 -3.28 -5.15 -5.80
C LEU A 326 -3.55 -4.42 -4.48
N PHE A 327 -3.52 -5.18 -3.39
CA PHE A 327 -3.61 -4.72 -2.01
C PHE A 327 -2.28 -4.87 -1.30
N HIS A 328 -2.15 -4.21 -0.14
CA HIS A 328 -0.96 -4.31 0.68
C HIS A 328 -0.66 -5.72 1.18
N THR A 329 0.61 -6.02 1.23
CA THR A 329 1.19 -7.25 1.78
C THR A 329 2.11 -6.91 2.95
N ARG A 330 2.66 -7.92 3.62
CA ARG A 330 3.57 -7.76 4.76
C ARG A 330 4.86 -8.56 4.59
N GLN A 331 5.44 -8.48 3.40
CA GLN A 331 6.63 -9.21 2.99
C GLN A 331 7.63 -8.23 2.36
N PRO A 332 8.72 -7.81 3.04
CA PRO A 332 9.55 -6.69 2.60
C PRO A 332 10.14 -6.75 1.17
N ASP A 333 10.27 -7.94 0.57
CA ASP A 333 10.69 -8.11 -0.82
C ASP A 333 9.55 -8.19 -1.85
N ASP A 334 8.32 -7.97 -1.42
CA ASP A 334 7.14 -7.79 -2.27
C ASP A 334 6.90 -6.29 -2.52
N VAL A 335 6.56 -5.93 -3.77
CA VAL A 335 6.29 -4.53 -4.15
C VAL A 335 5.13 -3.92 -3.35
N MET A 336 4.16 -4.73 -2.94
CA MET A 336 2.98 -4.25 -2.20
C MET A 336 3.19 -4.21 -0.68
N ASP A 337 4.41 -4.43 -0.21
CA ASP A 337 4.69 -4.46 1.22
C ASP A 337 4.57 -3.11 1.90
N THR A 338 4.09 -3.14 3.15
CA THR A 338 3.99 -1.96 4.02
C THR A 338 4.74 -2.12 5.34
N THR A 339 5.50 -3.20 5.52
CA THR A 339 6.19 -3.53 6.77
C THR A 339 7.71 -3.36 6.72
N GLY A 340 8.24 -3.20 5.52
CA GLY A 340 9.65 -3.04 5.23
C GLY A 340 10.20 -1.71 5.72
N SER A 341 11.49 -1.72 6.00
CA SER A 341 12.26 -0.53 6.31
C SER A 341 12.54 0.31 5.06
N ALA A 342 13.01 1.54 5.25
CA ALA A 342 13.52 2.36 4.15
C ALA A 342 14.59 1.64 3.30
N TRP A 343 15.40 0.77 3.91
CA TRP A 343 16.41 -0.01 3.19
C TRP A 343 15.83 -1.15 2.34
N ASP A 344 14.68 -1.68 2.73
CA ASP A 344 13.97 -2.69 1.95
C ASP A 344 13.35 -2.04 0.71
N LEU A 345 12.86 -0.79 0.84
CA LEU A 345 12.37 0.02 -0.28
C LEU A 345 13.48 0.37 -1.30
N VAL A 346 14.73 0.51 -0.88
CA VAL A 346 15.89 0.65 -1.82
C VAL A 346 16.20 -0.67 -2.54
N GLY A 347 15.87 -1.80 -1.90
CA GLY A 347 16.20 -3.13 -2.39
C GLY A 347 15.41 -3.54 -3.62
N GLU A 348 15.81 -4.67 -4.19
CA GLU A 348 14.99 -5.33 -5.21
C GLU A 348 13.72 -5.86 -4.55
N GLN A 349 12.58 -5.35 -5.01
CA GLN A 349 11.26 -5.86 -4.69
C GLN A 349 10.69 -6.58 -5.92
N THR A 350 9.75 -7.48 -5.70
CA THR A 350 9.14 -8.27 -6.77
C THR A 350 7.63 -8.30 -6.61
N LEU A 351 6.90 -8.39 -7.73
CA LEU A 351 5.48 -8.68 -7.70
C LEU A 351 5.30 -10.18 -7.46
N GLY A 352 5.18 -10.58 -6.19
CA GLY A 352 5.23 -11.97 -5.76
C GLY A 352 3.91 -12.52 -5.25
N THR A 353 4.02 -13.66 -4.56
CA THR A 353 2.96 -14.12 -3.65
C THR A 353 3.40 -13.83 -2.22
N ALA A 354 2.61 -13.03 -1.50
CA ALA A 354 2.99 -12.53 -0.18
C ALA A 354 1.79 -12.50 0.77
N PRO A 355 1.99 -12.70 2.09
CA PRO A 355 0.92 -12.61 3.08
C PRO A 355 0.28 -11.23 3.07
N LEU A 356 -1.05 -11.16 3.23
CA LEU A 356 -1.78 -9.90 3.29
C LEU A 356 -1.38 -9.08 4.52
N GLU A 357 -1.37 -7.76 4.38
CA GLU A 357 -1.34 -6.84 5.52
C GLU A 357 -2.62 -7.03 6.36
N PRO A 358 -2.57 -7.06 7.71
CA PRO A 358 -3.75 -7.28 8.54
C PRO A 358 -4.91 -6.28 8.34
N THR A 359 -4.63 -5.08 7.82
CA THR A 359 -5.67 -4.09 7.48
C THR A 359 -6.43 -4.44 6.19
N VAL A 360 -5.81 -5.24 5.31
CA VAL A 360 -6.45 -5.81 4.12
C VAL A 360 -7.34 -6.98 4.53
N PHE A 361 -6.75 -8.00 5.17
CA PHE A 361 -7.48 -9.08 5.85
C PHE A 361 -6.57 -9.75 6.88
N ALA A 362 -7.14 -10.33 7.94
CA ALA A 362 -6.37 -10.89 9.06
C ALA A 362 -5.45 -12.07 8.65
N VAL A 363 -5.81 -12.81 7.60
CA VAL A 363 -5.11 -14.00 7.11
C VAL A 363 -5.10 -14.08 5.58
N GLY A 364 -4.34 -15.02 5.03
CA GLY A 364 -4.23 -15.26 3.60
C GLY A 364 -3.06 -14.53 2.94
N SER A 365 -3.00 -14.65 1.63
CA SER A 365 -1.95 -14.05 0.79
C SER A 365 -2.53 -13.39 -0.45
N GLN A 366 -1.79 -12.48 -1.05
CA GLN A 366 -2.03 -12.00 -2.40
C GLN A 366 -1.08 -12.69 -3.37
N ASN A 367 -1.57 -13.13 -4.52
CA ASN A 367 -0.76 -13.63 -5.63
C ASN A 367 -0.77 -12.57 -6.74
N ALA A 368 0.16 -11.61 -6.67
CA ALA A 368 0.19 -10.48 -7.58
C ALA A 368 0.32 -10.91 -9.06
N PRO A 369 1.17 -11.88 -9.43
CA PRO A 369 1.23 -12.36 -10.81
C PRO A 369 -0.09 -12.91 -11.35
N ALA A 370 -0.82 -13.68 -10.55
CA ALA A 370 -2.11 -14.22 -10.98
C ALA A 370 -3.17 -13.13 -11.13
N ILE A 371 -3.22 -12.15 -10.21
CA ILE A 371 -4.15 -11.03 -10.27
C ILE A 371 -3.84 -10.13 -11.48
N LEU A 372 -2.58 -9.75 -11.69
CA LEU A 372 -2.17 -8.90 -12.81
C LEU A 372 -2.40 -9.59 -14.17
N ALA A 373 -2.04 -10.87 -14.30
CA ALA A 373 -2.33 -11.62 -15.53
C ALA A 373 -3.84 -11.71 -15.84
N ALA A 374 -4.69 -11.79 -14.81
CA ALA A 374 -6.13 -11.78 -14.99
C ALA A 374 -6.70 -10.36 -15.25
N ALA A 375 -6.04 -9.33 -14.72
CA ALA A 375 -6.45 -7.93 -14.85
C ALA A 375 -6.08 -7.35 -16.21
N VAL A 376 -4.79 -7.38 -16.55
CA VAL A 376 -4.24 -6.71 -17.74
C VAL A 376 -3.80 -7.69 -18.81
N GLY A 377 -3.56 -8.95 -18.47
CA GLY A 377 -3.05 -9.95 -19.40
C GLY A 377 -1.53 -10.09 -19.30
N LEU A 378 -0.99 -11.12 -19.94
CA LEU A 378 0.46 -11.29 -20.07
C LEU A 378 0.94 -10.51 -21.29
N SER A 379 2.13 -9.93 -21.17
CA SER A 379 2.77 -9.26 -22.29
C SER A 379 3.01 -10.25 -23.44
N PRO A 380 2.61 -9.92 -24.69
CA PRO A 380 2.85 -10.79 -25.83
C PRO A 380 4.33 -10.82 -26.27
N THR A 381 5.15 -9.90 -25.76
CA THR A 381 6.56 -9.74 -26.15
C THR A 381 7.53 -10.04 -25.00
N PHE A 382 7.03 -10.34 -23.80
CA PHE A 382 7.89 -10.64 -22.67
C PHE A 382 8.52 -12.02 -22.84
N GLU A 383 9.82 -12.02 -23.03
CA GLU A 383 10.64 -13.21 -22.84
C GLU A 383 11.18 -13.16 -21.41
N PRO A 384 10.84 -14.14 -20.55
CA PRO A 384 11.42 -14.18 -19.22
C PRO A 384 12.94 -14.20 -19.35
N PRO A 385 13.67 -13.37 -18.57
CA PRO A 385 15.11 -13.35 -18.65
C PRO A 385 15.62 -14.77 -18.47
N GLY A 386 16.43 -15.24 -19.42
CA GLY A 386 17.04 -16.57 -19.35
C GLY A 386 17.68 -16.72 -17.98
N LYS A 387 17.24 -17.73 -17.21
CA LYS A 387 17.48 -17.90 -15.76
C LYS A 387 18.89 -17.47 -15.35
N SER A 388 19.05 -16.20 -14.96
CA SER A 388 20.29 -15.70 -14.37
C SER A 388 20.46 -16.38 -13.01
N ALA A 389 21.70 -16.73 -12.64
CA ALA A 389 21.97 -17.21 -11.30
C ALA A 389 21.46 -16.15 -10.30
N PRO A 390 20.77 -16.55 -9.22
CA PRO A 390 20.26 -15.59 -8.25
C PRO A 390 21.42 -14.71 -7.77
N VAL A 391 21.30 -13.40 -7.94
CA VAL A 391 22.23 -12.44 -7.36
C VAL A 391 22.11 -12.63 -5.86
N ALA A 392 23.19 -13.09 -5.23
CA ALA A 392 23.14 -13.40 -3.80
C ALA A 392 22.85 -12.10 -3.02
N LYS A 393 21.67 -12.01 -2.38
CA LYS A 393 21.30 -10.95 -1.42
C LYS A 393 22.34 -10.78 -0.28
N GLY A 394 23.29 -11.71 -0.16
CA GLY A 394 24.31 -11.76 0.89
C GLY A 394 25.36 -10.64 0.88
N SER A 395 25.50 -9.83 -0.17
CA SER A 395 26.48 -8.72 -0.15
C SER A 395 25.95 -7.43 0.51
N GLN A 396 24.64 -7.27 0.70
CA GLN A 396 24.06 -6.07 1.30
C GLN A 396 24.17 -6.03 2.84
N ALA A 397 24.35 -7.19 3.49
CA ALA A 397 24.43 -7.29 4.96
C ALA A 397 25.66 -6.59 5.58
N LEU A 398 26.64 -6.19 4.75
CA LEU A 398 27.89 -5.56 5.19
C LEU A 398 27.96 -4.05 4.93
N ASP A 399 26.91 -3.42 4.38
CA ASP A 399 26.95 -1.98 4.13
C ASP A 399 26.92 -1.20 5.47
N PRO A 400 27.99 -0.47 5.83
CA PRO A 400 28.01 0.30 7.06
C PRO A 400 26.91 1.37 7.13
N ARG A 401 26.37 1.82 5.99
CA ARG A 401 25.26 2.78 5.92
C ARG A 401 23.97 2.23 6.55
N ARG A 402 23.75 0.90 6.52
CA ARG A 402 22.57 0.26 7.13
C ARG A 402 22.49 0.40 8.65
N LYS A 403 23.57 0.80 9.33
CA LYS A 403 23.54 1.11 10.76
C LYS A 403 22.77 2.39 11.09
N ILE A 404 22.50 3.23 10.08
CA ILE A 404 21.62 4.37 10.22
C ILE A 404 20.19 3.82 10.18
N ILE A 405 19.65 3.56 11.37
CA ILE A 405 18.22 3.30 11.54
C ILE A 405 17.55 4.66 11.39
N ILE A 406 16.79 4.84 10.31
CA ILE A 406 15.92 5.99 10.19
C ILE A 406 14.48 5.49 10.26
N ASP A 407 13.80 5.90 11.32
CA ASP A 407 12.35 5.77 11.47
C ASP A 407 11.67 6.93 10.71
N ILE A 408 11.93 7.01 9.40
CA ILE A 408 11.14 7.87 8.51
C ILE A 408 9.90 7.06 8.13
N ALA A 409 8.74 7.72 8.15
CA ALA A 409 7.51 7.14 7.65
C ALA A 409 7.70 6.67 6.20
N SER A 410 7.75 5.35 6.00
CA SER A 410 7.77 4.68 4.69
C SER A 410 6.35 4.30 4.23
N ARG A 411 5.33 4.98 4.74
CA ARG A 411 3.93 4.56 4.57
C ARG A 411 3.40 5.02 3.21
N CYS A 412 2.65 4.15 2.56
CA CYS A 412 1.63 4.49 1.58
C CYS A 412 0.29 4.76 2.28
N GLY A 413 -0.67 5.35 1.57
CA GLY A 413 -2.04 5.54 2.09
C GLY A 413 -2.65 4.18 2.45
N THR A 414 -3.46 4.10 3.52
CA THR A 414 -4.04 2.81 3.91
C THR A 414 -5.06 2.33 2.86
N CYS A 415 -5.08 1.03 2.55
CA CYS A 415 -6.09 0.43 1.65
C CYS A 415 -7.54 0.73 2.07
N LEU A 416 -7.77 1.06 3.34
CA LEU A 416 -9.08 1.43 3.88
C LEU A 416 -9.49 2.85 3.49
N GLU A 417 -8.55 3.81 3.54
CA GLU A 417 -8.79 5.18 3.05
C GLU A 417 -9.10 5.19 1.53
N LEU A 418 -8.58 4.21 0.78
CA LEU A 418 -8.81 4.09 -0.66
C LEU A 418 -10.28 3.77 -1.00
N GLU A 419 -10.99 3.01 -0.15
CA GLU A 419 -12.32 2.48 -0.48
C GLU A 419 -13.49 3.36 0.00
N GLU A 420 -13.29 4.25 0.98
CA GLU A 420 -14.35 5.16 1.46
C GLU A 420 -14.62 6.34 0.49
N GLY A 421 -13.90 6.41 -0.64
CA GLY A 421 -13.97 7.49 -1.61
C GLY A 421 -14.76 7.23 -2.90
N GLU A 422 -15.24 6.00 -3.11
CA GLU A 422 -16.19 5.65 -4.19
C GLU A 422 -17.64 5.71 -3.71
#